data_AF-A0A7R7MUM6-F1
#
_entry.id   AF-A0A7R7MUM6-F1
#
_cell.length_a   1.000
_cell.length_b   1.000
_cell.length_c   1.000
_cell.angle_alpha   90.00
_cell.angle_beta   90.00
_cell.angle_gamma   90.00
#
_symmetry.space_group_name_H-M   'P 1'
#
loop_
_entity.id
_entity.type
_entity.pdbx_description
1 polymer ?
#
loop_
_entity_poly.entity_id
_entity_poly.type
_entity_poly.pdbx_seq_one_letter_code
_entity_poly.pdbx_strand_id
1 'polypeptide(L)'
;MQNVRKTLMLAAVTGTLVTIPSATAHADEAVSFDPNIPAAAPAPPAPDAPPAPVGFDPNVPPPPGPDVPPPPPVRAYSVNWDAIAQCESGGNWSISTGNGYAGGLQFTPSTWRANGGSGSPSGASREEQIRVAENVLHSQGIGAWPVCGRRG
;
A
#
# COMPACT_ATOMS: atom_id res chain seq x y z
N MET A 1 -6.53 -47.38 -1.42
CA MET A 1 -5.21 -48.04 -1.30
C MET A 1 -4.39 -47.66 -2.51
N GLN A 2 -3.18 -47.11 -2.29
CA GLN A 2 -2.03 -47.10 -3.23
C GLN A 2 -2.21 -46.27 -4.53
N ASN A 3 -1.44 -45.21 -4.81
CA ASN A 3 0.03 -45.21 -4.84
C ASN A 3 0.66 -43.81 -4.64
N VAL A 4 1.41 -43.71 -3.55
CA VAL A 4 2.49 -42.74 -3.34
C VAL A 4 3.74 -43.23 -4.10
N ARG A 5 4.26 -42.40 -5.01
CA ARG A 5 5.65 -42.43 -5.52
C ARG A 5 6.02 -40.96 -5.78
N LYS A 6 6.55 -40.19 -4.81
CA LYS A 6 7.92 -40.26 -4.27
C LYS A 6 8.96 -40.33 -5.39
N THR A 7 9.17 -39.20 -6.06
CA THR A 7 10.39 -38.94 -6.84
C THR A 7 11.12 -37.80 -6.17
N LEU A 8 12.06 -38.19 -5.32
CA LEU A 8 13.09 -37.38 -4.68
C LEU A 8 14.34 -37.48 -5.57
N MET A 9 15.22 -36.46 -5.50
CA MET A 9 16.60 -36.40 -6.03
C MET A 9 16.72 -36.01 -7.53
N LEU A 10 17.62 -35.14 -7.97
CA LEU A 10 18.90 -34.69 -7.39
C LEU A 10 19.30 -33.31 -7.98
N ALA A 11 20.02 -32.52 -7.20
CA ALA A 11 20.54 -31.20 -7.52
C ALA A 11 21.63 -31.22 -8.62
N ALA A 12 21.63 -30.19 -9.46
CA ALA A 12 22.81 -29.73 -10.19
C ALA A 12 22.97 -28.23 -9.95
N VAL A 13 23.79 -27.90 -8.94
CA VAL A 13 24.29 -26.56 -8.68
C VAL A 13 25.49 -26.37 -9.60
N THR A 14 25.28 -25.69 -10.72
CA THR A 14 26.36 -25.04 -11.48
C THR A 14 26.26 -23.55 -11.21
N GLY A 15 27.02 -23.12 -10.20
CA GLY A 15 27.15 -21.72 -9.84
C GLY A 15 27.79 -20.92 -10.97
N THR A 16 27.12 -19.84 -11.38
CA THR A 16 27.77 -18.72 -12.05
C THR A 16 27.75 -17.57 -11.06
N LEU A 17 28.94 -17.22 -10.55
CA LEU A 17 29.16 -16.08 -9.69
C LEU A 17 28.97 -14.81 -10.54
N VAL A 18 27.82 -14.15 -10.44
CA VAL A 18 27.67 -12.79 -10.98
C VAL A 18 28.06 -11.82 -9.88
N THR A 19 29.32 -11.37 -9.97
CA THR A 19 29.81 -10.18 -9.29
C THR A 19 28.92 -9.00 -9.66
N ILE A 20 28.23 -8.44 -8.67
CA ILE A 20 27.53 -7.16 -8.82
C ILE A 20 28.59 -6.06 -8.69
N PRO A 21 28.84 -5.22 -9.72
CA PRO A 21 29.56 -3.98 -9.50
C PRO A 21 28.66 -3.03 -8.70
N SER A 22 29.22 -2.52 -7.60
CA SER A 22 28.68 -1.44 -6.79
C SER A 22 28.19 -0.28 -7.66
N ALA A 23 26.99 0.21 -7.35
CA ALA A 23 26.41 1.37 -8.00
C ALA A 23 27.35 2.59 -7.89
N THR A 24 27.93 2.97 -9.03
CA THR A 24 28.46 4.30 -9.27
C THR A 24 27.45 4.99 -10.16
N ALA A 25 26.83 6.04 -9.66
CA ALA A 25 25.90 6.87 -10.42
C ALA A 25 26.69 7.70 -11.45
N HIS A 26 26.28 7.66 -12.73
CA HIS A 26 26.62 8.67 -13.72
C HIS A 26 25.42 8.92 -14.64
N ALA A 27 25.33 10.17 -15.07
CA ALA A 27 24.19 10.86 -15.65
C ALA A 27 23.98 10.64 -17.16
N ASP A 28 22.81 11.09 -17.60
CA ASP A 28 22.53 11.70 -18.92
C ASP A 28 22.31 10.78 -20.13
N GLU A 29 21.03 10.49 -20.42
CA GLU A 29 20.57 10.44 -21.82
C GLU A 29 19.75 11.70 -22.09
N ALA A 30 20.29 12.49 -23.02
CA ALA A 30 19.76 13.71 -23.60
C ALA A 30 18.25 13.61 -23.95
N VAL A 31 17.45 14.43 -23.26
CA VAL A 31 16.09 14.75 -23.67
C VAL A 31 16.11 15.87 -24.72
N SER A 32 15.49 15.57 -25.86
CA SER A 32 15.15 16.48 -26.94
C SER A 32 14.39 17.70 -26.41
N PHE A 33 14.93 18.91 -26.62
CA PHE A 33 14.29 20.17 -26.26
C PHE A 33 13.27 20.58 -27.33
N ASP A 34 11.97 20.44 -27.04
CA ASP A 34 10.90 21.10 -27.79
C ASP A 34 10.84 22.60 -27.37
N PRO A 35 10.98 23.56 -28.30
CA PRO A 35 11.05 24.99 -27.96
C PRO A 35 9.72 25.63 -27.53
N ASN A 36 8.59 24.91 -27.62
CA ASN A 36 7.25 25.44 -27.39
C ASN A 36 6.56 24.88 -26.14
N ILE A 37 7.25 24.10 -25.30
CA ILE A 37 6.72 23.76 -23.98
C ILE A 37 6.90 24.96 -23.04
N PRO A 38 5.82 25.55 -22.48
CA PRO A 38 5.97 26.54 -21.44
C PRO A 38 6.68 25.88 -20.25
N ALA A 39 7.80 26.47 -19.81
CA ALA A 39 8.54 25.99 -18.66
C ALA A 39 7.58 25.77 -17.49
N ALA A 40 7.57 24.55 -16.96
CA ALA A 40 6.89 24.28 -15.70
C ALA A 40 7.44 25.27 -14.67
N ALA A 41 6.54 25.98 -13.98
CA ALA A 41 6.91 26.91 -12.93
C ALA A 41 7.85 26.21 -11.92
N PRO A 42 8.86 26.91 -11.38
CA PRO A 42 9.74 26.31 -10.38
C PRO A 42 8.91 25.76 -9.23
N ALA A 43 9.21 24.52 -8.83
CA ALA A 43 8.66 23.95 -7.62
C ALA A 43 8.91 24.92 -6.44
N PRO A 44 7.96 25.06 -5.50
CA PRO A 44 8.21 25.87 -4.31
C PRO A 44 9.47 25.34 -3.59
N PRO A 45 10.28 26.20 -2.95
CA PRO A 45 11.44 25.73 -2.20
C PRO A 45 10.98 24.72 -1.16
N ALA A 46 11.69 23.59 -1.09
CA ALA A 46 11.48 22.62 -0.02
C ALA A 46 11.61 23.33 1.34
N PRO A 47 10.79 23.01 2.35
CA PRO A 47 11.02 23.52 3.70
C PRO A 47 12.42 23.08 4.15
N ASP A 48 13.14 24.01 4.79
CA ASP A 48 14.52 23.83 5.23
C ASP A 48 14.74 22.48 5.92
N ALA A 49 15.80 21.78 5.54
CA ALA A 49 16.21 20.54 6.18
C ALA A 49 16.34 20.76 7.71
N PRO A 50 15.81 19.85 8.56
CA PRO A 50 15.91 20.02 10.00
C PRO A 50 17.38 20.04 10.45
N PRO A 51 17.73 20.87 11.44
CA PRO A 51 19.09 20.91 11.96
C PRO A 51 19.46 19.55 12.57
N ALA A 52 20.75 19.20 12.48
CA ALA A 52 21.30 18.00 13.09
C ALA A 52 20.92 17.88 14.58
N PRO A 53 20.73 16.67 15.13
CA PRO A 53 20.37 16.52 16.53
C PRO A 53 21.49 17.07 17.41
N VAL A 54 21.18 18.12 18.17
CA VAL A 54 22.03 18.57 19.28
C VAL A 54 22.08 17.43 20.31
N GLY A 55 23.28 17.12 20.82
CA GLY A 55 23.46 16.07 21.80
C GLY A 55 22.55 16.28 23.01
N PHE A 56 21.84 15.23 23.42
CA PHE A 56 20.99 15.25 24.62
C PHE A 56 21.88 15.41 25.86
N ASP A 57 21.93 16.62 26.41
CA ASP A 57 22.40 16.84 27.78
C ASP A 57 21.26 16.45 28.74
N PRO A 58 21.43 15.41 29.59
CA PRO A 58 20.37 14.92 30.46
C PRO A 58 20.00 15.88 31.61
N ASN A 59 20.74 16.97 31.82
CA ASN A 59 20.49 17.95 32.88
C ASN A 59 19.91 19.28 32.36
N VAL A 60 19.77 19.45 31.04
CA VAL A 60 19.15 20.63 30.45
C VAL A 60 17.66 20.32 30.20
N PRO A 61 16.71 21.04 30.82
CA PRO A 61 15.31 20.88 30.48
C PRO A 61 15.12 21.24 29.00
N PRO A 62 14.34 20.45 28.24
CA PRO A 62 14.11 20.74 26.84
C PRO A 62 13.53 22.16 26.70
N PRO A 63 13.95 22.94 25.69
CA PRO A 63 13.34 24.23 25.44
C PRO A 63 11.84 24.04 25.24
N PRO A 64 10.99 25.01 25.66
CA PRO A 64 9.60 25.02 25.25
C PRO A 64 9.56 24.88 23.73
N GLY A 65 8.88 23.85 23.23
CA GLY A 65 8.73 23.66 21.79
C GLY A 65 8.11 24.92 21.17
N PRO A 66 8.34 25.17 19.87
CA PRO A 66 7.54 26.16 19.16
C PRO A 66 6.06 25.81 19.38
N ASP A 67 5.23 26.82 19.66
CA ASP A 67 3.77 26.71 19.70
C ASP A 67 3.24 26.38 18.30
N VAL A 68 3.52 25.17 17.82
CA VAL A 68 2.97 24.64 16.57
C VAL A 68 1.51 24.34 16.87
N PRO A 69 0.56 25.02 16.20
CA PRO A 69 -0.84 24.67 16.36
C PRO A 69 -1.00 23.18 16.03
N PRO A 70 -1.81 22.43 16.80
CA PRO A 70 -2.03 21.02 16.52
C PRO A 70 -2.44 20.87 15.04
N PRO A 71 -1.96 19.84 14.33
CA PRO A 71 -2.40 19.58 12.97
C PRO A 71 -3.94 19.52 12.96
N PRO A 72 -4.59 19.98 11.88
CA PRO A 72 -6.04 19.88 11.78
C PRO A 72 -6.43 18.41 12.00
N PRO A 73 -7.58 18.14 12.65
CA PRO A 73 -8.03 16.76 12.80
C PRO A 73 -8.18 16.17 11.40
N VAL A 74 -7.39 15.13 11.10
CA VAL A 74 -7.66 14.27 9.96
C VAL A 74 -9.09 13.76 10.16
N ARG A 75 -9.99 14.11 9.24
CA ARG A 75 -11.33 13.53 9.23
C ARG A 75 -11.17 12.07 8.84
N ALA A 76 -10.97 11.21 9.84
CA ALA A 76 -11.26 9.80 9.68
C ALA A 76 -12.78 9.70 9.49
N TYR A 77 -13.24 9.75 8.24
CA TYR A 77 -14.52 9.16 7.91
C TYR A 77 -14.33 7.67 8.20
N SER A 78 -14.67 7.23 9.40
CA SER A 78 -14.61 5.81 9.74
C SER A 78 -15.69 5.12 8.91
N VAL A 79 -15.29 4.55 7.78
CA VAL A 79 -16.19 3.77 6.93
C VAL A 79 -16.61 2.53 7.71
N ASN A 80 -17.91 2.30 7.82
CA ASN A 80 -18.43 1.09 8.43
C ASN A 80 -18.34 -0.07 7.44
N TRP A 81 -17.17 -0.71 7.41
CA TRP A 81 -16.88 -1.84 6.54
C TRP A 81 -17.78 -3.06 6.76
N ASP A 82 -18.31 -3.26 7.98
CA ASP A 82 -19.27 -4.34 8.23
C ASP A 82 -20.61 -4.07 7.56
N ALA A 83 -21.08 -2.82 7.53
CA ALA A 83 -22.29 -2.46 6.82
C ALA A 83 -22.15 -2.62 5.31
N ILE A 84 -20.96 -2.32 4.77
CA ILE A 84 -20.63 -2.60 3.37
C ILE A 84 -20.56 -4.10 3.13
N ALA A 85 -19.87 -4.87 3.96
CA ALA A 85 -19.78 -6.33 3.82
C ALA A 85 -21.16 -7.01 3.94
N GLN A 86 -22.04 -6.49 4.80
CA GLN A 86 -23.41 -6.96 4.92
C GLN A 86 -24.21 -6.73 3.63
N CYS A 87 -23.94 -5.63 2.93
CA CYS A 87 -24.54 -5.33 1.64
C CYS A 87 -23.95 -6.18 0.50
N GLU A 88 -22.63 -6.37 0.49
CA GLU A 88 -21.87 -7.00 -0.59
C GLU A 88 -21.95 -8.53 -0.55
N SER A 89 -21.76 -9.13 0.62
CA SER A 89 -21.69 -10.59 0.78
C SER A 89 -22.68 -11.16 1.79
N GLY A 90 -23.58 -10.33 2.34
CA GLY A 90 -24.41 -10.73 3.47
C GLY A 90 -23.62 -10.87 4.78
N GLY A 91 -22.41 -10.31 4.86
CA GLY A 91 -21.54 -10.36 6.03
C GLY A 91 -20.61 -11.58 6.06
N ASN A 92 -20.58 -12.38 4.99
CA ASN A 92 -19.69 -13.52 4.89
C ASN A 92 -18.30 -13.11 4.37
N TRP A 93 -17.33 -13.03 5.28
CA TRP A 93 -15.94 -12.64 4.96
C TRP A 93 -15.13 -13.72 4.22
N SER A 94 -15.60 -14.96 4.19
CA SER A 94 -14.92 -16.08 3.53
C SER A 94 -15.62 -16.52 2.24
N ILE A 95 -16.53 -15.71 1.71
CA ILE A 95 -17.28 -16.05 0.51
C ILE A 95 -16.35 -16.14 -0.71
N SER A 96 -16.57 -17.18 -1.52
CA SER A 96 -15.89 -17.39 -2.80
C SER A 96 -16.77 -18.25 -3.69
N THR A 97 -17.75 -17.63 -4.36
CA THR A 97 -18.75 -18.32 -5.18
C THR A 97 -18.28 -18.63 -6.59
N GLY A 98 -17.10 -18.15 -6.99
CA GLY A 98 -16.59 -18.28 -8.37
C GLY A 98 -17.13 -17.22 -9.33
N ASN A 99 -17.77 -16.15 -8.84
CA ASN A 99 -18.25 -15.03 -9.65
C ASN A 99 -17.16 -13.99 -10.00
N GLY A 100 -15.89 -14.29 -9.73
CA GLY A 100 -14.75 -13.38 -9.95
C GLY A 100 -14.46 -12.42 -8.80
N TYR A 101 -15.29 -12.43 -7.75
CA TYR A 101 -15.10 -11.65 -6.53
C TYR A 101 -14.97 -12.58 -5.32
N ALA A 102 -14.27 -12.12 -4.29
CA ALA A 102 -14.04 -12.90 -3.08
C ALA A 102 -14.03 -12.01 -1.83
N GLY A 103 -14.35 -12.63 -0.70
CA GLY A 103 -14.32 -12.00 0.61
C GLY A 103 -15.52 -11.12 0.92
N GLY A 104 -15.54 -10.56 2.13
CA GLY A 104 -16.67 -9.80 2.67
C GLY A 104 -16.99 -8.54 1.86
N LEU A 105 -15.95 -7.90 1.32
CA LEU A 105 -16.05 -6.66 0.55
C LEU A 105 -16.02 -6.90 -0.97
N GLN A 106 -16.15 -8.16 -1.40
CA GLN A 106 -16.24 -8.54 -2.81
C GLN A 106 -15.08 -7.96 -3.65
N PHE A 107 -13.84 -8.28 -3.29
CA PHE A 107 -12.67 -7.85 -4.05
C PHE A 107 -12.45 -8.72 -5.30
N THR A 108 -11.99 -8.09 -6.39
CA THR A 108 -11.36 -8.83 -7.49
C THR A 108 -9.91 -9.18 -7.14
N PRO A 109 -9.34 -10.27 -7.72
CA PRO A 109 -7.93 -10.62 -7.47
C PRO A 109 -6.93 -9.54 -7.88
N SER A 110 -7.25 -8.75 -8.92
CA SER A 110 -6.41 -7.65 -9.38
C SER A 110 -6.40 -6.49 -8.39
N THR A 111 -7.57 -6.01 -7.95
CA THR A 111 -7.69 -4.93 -6.96
C THR A 111 -7.08 -5.34 -5.63
N TRP A 112 -7.32 -6.58 -5.19
CA TRP A 112 -6.72 -7.13 -3.97
C TRP A 112 -5.21 -6.99 -3.96
N ARG A 113 -4.55 -7.51 -5.00
CA ARG A 113 -3.08 -7.47 -5.13
C ARG A 113 -2.54 -6.06 -5.31
N ALA A 114 -3.23 -5.22 -6.08
CA ALA A 114 -2.81 -3.84 -6.31
C ALA A 114 -2.81 -3.00 -5.03
N ASN A 115 -3.63 -3.36 -4.04
CA ASN A 115 -3.78 -2.64 -2.78
C ASN A 115 -3.07 -3.35 -1.61
N GLY A 116 -2.12 -4.24 -1.93
CA GLY A 116 -1.23 -4.87 -0.96
C GLY A 116 -1.80 -6.14 -0.31
N GLY A 117 -2.88 -6.71 -0.84
CA GLY A 117 -3.39 -8.00 -0.42
C GLY A 117 -2.56 -9.16 -0.98
N SER A 118 -2.38 -10.21 -0.19
CA SER A 118 -1.71 -11.46 -0.60
C SER A 118 -2.70 -12.63 -0.63
N GLY A 119 -2.45 -13.63 -1.48
CA GLY A 119 -3.35 -14.78 -1.61
C GLY A 119 -4.74 -14.42 -2.16
N SER A 120 -5.78 -15.05 -1.62
CA SER A 120 -7.20 -14.77 -1.95
C SER A 120 -7.85 -13.93 -0.85
N PRO A 121 -8.69 -12.93 -1.18
CA PRO A 121 -9.48 -12.18 -0.19
C PRO A 121 -10.29 -13.08 0.74
N SER A 122 -10.91 -14.13 0.21
CA SER A 122 -11.72 -15.09 0.98
C SER A 122 -10.92 -15.92 2.00
N GLY A 123 -9.61 -16.04 1.80
CA GLY A 123 -8.68 -16.71 2.72
C GLY A 123 -7.99 -15.76 3.69
N ALA A 124 -8.20 -14.44 3.54
CA ALA A 124 -7.67 -13.42 4.43
C ALA A 124 -8.64 -13.18 5.60
N SER A 125 -8.10 -12.75 6.75
CA SER A 125 -8.93 -12.31 7.86
C SER A 125 -9.77 -11.09 7.48
N ARG A 126 -10.85 -10.87 8.21
CA ARG A 126 -11.69 -9.68 8.07
C ARG A 126 -10.85 -8.40 8.19
N GLU A 127 -9.95 -8.35 9.17
CA GLU A 127 -9.10 -7.19 9.45
C GLU A 127 -8.13 -6.92 8.29
N GLU A 128 -7.58 -7.97 7.68
CA GLU A 128 -6.72 -7.86 6.50
C GLU A 128 -7.51 -7.35 5.29
N GLN A 129 -8.76 -7.82 5.13
CA GLN A 129 -9.64 -7.31 4.08
C GLN A 129 -9.98 -5.83 4.28
N ILE A 130 -10.23 -5.41 5.52
CA ILE A 130 -10.45 -4.00 5.87
C ILE A 130 -9.20 -3.17 5.60
N ARG A 131 -8.02 -3.65 5.98
CA ARG A 131 -6.75 -2.95 5.70
C ARG A 131 -6.57 -2.69 4.20
N VAL A 132 -6.85 -3.69 3.36
CA VAL A 132 -6.80 -3.51 1.90
C VAL A 132 -7.90 -2.57 1.42
N ALA A 133 -9.07 -2.59 2.03
CA ALA A 133 -10.17 -1.68 1.72
C ALA A 133 -9.84 -0.22 2.03
N GLU A 134 -9.14 0.05 3.12
CA GLU A 134 -8.64 1.39 3.46
C GLU A 134 -7.65 1.91 2.40
N ASN A 135 -6.80 1.04 1.84
CA ASN A 135 -5.92 1.41 0.73
C ASN A 135 -6.70 1.74 -0.54
N VAL A 136 -7.77 0.99 -0.83
CA VAL A 136 -8.69 1.28 -1.93
C VAL A 136 -9.43 2.60 -1.69
N LEU A 137 -9.92 2.83 -0.47
CA LEU A 137 -10.57 4.07 -0.08
C LEU A 137 -9.65 5.27 -0.28
N HIS A 138 -8.37 5.13 0.08
CA HIS A 138 -7.38 6.18 -0.10
C HIS A 138 -7.10 6.49 -1.58
N SER A 139 -7.11 5.47 -2.45
CA SER A 139 -6.78 5.63 -3.87
C SER A 139 -7.97 6.03 -4.75
N GLN A 140 -9.15 5.50 -4.46
CA GLN A 140 -10.35 5.58 -5.32
C GLN A 140 -11.54 6.24 -4.62
N GLY A 141 -11.47 6.45 -3.30
CA GLY A 141 -12.59 6.90 -2.50
C GLY A 141 -13.66 5.82 -2.32
N ILE A 142 -14.75 6.19 -1.64
CA ILE A 142 -15.86 5.28 -1.35
C ILE A 142 -16.61 4.81 -2.61
N GLY A 143 -16.35 5.48 -3.75
CA GLY A 143 -16.89 5.12 -5.07
C GLY A 143 -16.45 3.76 -5.60
N ALA A 144 -15.43 3.13 -5.00
CA ALA A 144 -15.09 1.73 -5.26
C ALA A 144 -16.21 0.76 -4.85
N TRP A 145 -17.10 1.18 -3.93
CA TRP A 145 -18.34 0.48 -3.57
C TRP A 145 -19.56 1.34 -3.92
N PRO A 146 -19.93 1.46 -5.21
CA PRO A 146 -20.90 2.47 -5.66
C PRO A 146 -22.31 2.28 -5.09
N VAL A 147 -22.72 1.03 -4.81
CA VAL A 147 -24.06 0.71 -4.30
C VAL A 147 -24.09 0.57 -2.79
N CYS A 148 -23.08 -0.09 -2.23
CA CYS A 148 -23.00 -0.46 -0.82
C CYS A 148 -22.21 0.55 0.02
N GLY A 149 -21.30 1.32 -0.57
CA GLY A 149 -20.45 2.29 0.13
C GLY A 149 -21.25 3.39 0.85
N ARG A 150 -22.42 3.77 0.33
CA ARG A 150 -23.34 4.70 1.02
C ARG A 150 -23.96 4.16 2.31
N ARG A 151 -23.81 2.86 2.59
CA ARG A 151 -24.36 2.21 3.80
C ARG A 151 -23.36 2.19 4.94
N GLY A 152 -22.11 2.59 4.70
CA GLY A 152 -21.05 2.63 5.69
C GLY A 152 -20.35 3.97 5.76
#